data_AF-A0A4Z2BW28-F1
#
_entry.id   AF-A0A4Z2BW28-F1
#
_cell.length_a   1.000
_cell.length_b   1.000
_cell.length_c   1.000
_cell.angle_alpha   90.00
_cell.angle_beta   90.00
_cell.angle_gamma   90.00
#
_symmetry.space_group_name_H-M   'P 1'
#
loop_
_entity.id
_entity.type
_entity.pdbx_description
1 polymer ?
#
loop_
_entity_poly.entity_id
_entity_poly.type
_entity_poly.pdbx_seq_one_letter_code
_entity_poly.pdbx_strand_id
1 'polypeptide(L)'
;MNPVNATSLYVSASRSVLQCDPRDPRALAELCKLLPFFRQSLSCLVCGNLLQDPIAPTDSSCQHYVCRGCKGQRMQLKPSCSWCKDYSRFEENRQLSLLVHCYRKLCLYITQSPLAPHVASAASNSPDLQAILSEGQTLAEGETGSRGRFLSL
;
A
#
# COMPACT_ATOMS: atom_id res chain seq x y z
N MET A 1 9.34 -13.73 8.86
CA MET A 1 9.75 -13.47 7.46
C MET A 1 9.92 -11.96 7.20
N ASN A 2 10.98 -11.53 6.52
CA ASN A 2 11.23 -10.12 6.17
C ASN A 2 10.62 -9.76 4.79
N PRO A 3 9.71 -8.77 4.68
CA PRO A 3 9.07 -8.36 3.42
C PRO A 3 10.01 -7.52 2.53
N VAL A 4 11.06 -8.15 2.00
CA VAL A 4 12.13 -7.47 1.24
C VAL A 4 11.59 -6.72 0.02
N ASN A 5 10.66 -7.31 -0.74
CA ASN A 5 10.10 -6.68 -1.94
C ASN A 5 9.30 -5.42 -1.58
N ALA A 6 8.39 -5.51 -0.61
CA ALA A 6 7.59 -4.37 -0.16
C ALA A 6 8.46 -3.26 0.43
N THR A 7 9.54 -3.62 1.13
CA THR A 7 10.52 -2.65 1.67
C THR A 7 11.27 -1.93 0.54
N SER A 8 11.74 -2.67 -0.46
CA SER A 8 12.42 -2.10 -1.64
C SER A 8 11.52 -1.16 -2.43
N LEU A 9 10.26 -1.57 -2.65
CA LEU A 9 9.25 -0.75 -3.30
C LEU A 9 8.90 0.49 -2.49
N TYR A 10 8.79 0.40 -1.17
CA TYR A 10 8.58 1.57 -0.31
C TYR A 10 9.70 2.59 -0.47
N VAL A 11 10.96 2.16 -0.40
CA VAL A 11 12.12 3.05 -0.55
C VAL A 11 12.13 3.70 -1.93
N SER A 12 11.87 2.92 -2.98
CA SER A 12 11.85 3.40 -4.36
C SER A 12 10.72 4.41 -4.59
N ALA A 13 9.49 4.06 -4.17
CA ALA A 13 8.33 4.93 -4.28
C ALA A 13 8.50 6.22 -3.49
N SER A 14 9.02 6.14 -2.26
CA SER A 14 9.25 7.33 -1.42
C SER A 14 10.27 8.27 -2.07
N ARG A 15 11.39 7.75 -2.59
CA ARG A 15 12.38 8.56 -3.32
C ARG A 15 11.75 9.23 -4.54
N SER A 16 11.04 8.46 -5.37
CA SER A 16 10.38 8.99 -6.56
C SER A 16 9.36 10.07 -6.22
N VAL A 17 8.51 9.87 -5.21
CA VAL A 17 7.52 10.87 -4.77
C VAL A 17 8.20 12.15 -4.26
N LEU A 18 9.21 12.02 -3.41
CA LEU A 18 9.87 13.17 -2.79
C LEU A 18 10.74 13.99 -3.76
N GLN A 19 11.17 13.39 -4.87
CA GLN A 19 12.07 14.00 -5.84
C GLN A 19 11.39 14.34 -7.18
N CYS A 20 10.13 13.93 -7.37
CA CYS A 20 9.42 14.15 -8.63
C CYS A 20 9.15 15.64 -8.87
N ASP A 21 9.63 16.16 -10.00
CA ASP A 21 9.13 17.41 -10.57
C ASP A 21 7.85 17.10 -11.37
N PRO A 22 6.66 17.58 -10.97
CA PRO A 22 5.41 17.34 -11.68
C PRO A 22 5.41 17.87 -13.12
N ARG A 23 6.35 18.77 -13.46
CA ARG A 23 6.50 19.33 -14.81
C ARG A 23 7.34 18.46 -15.73
N ASP A 24 8.04 17.45 -15.21
CA ASP A 24 8.74 16.44 -16.00
C ASP A 24 7.78 15.25 -16.27
N PRO A 25 7.25 15.12 -17.50
CA PRO A 25 6.29 14.06 -17.82
C PRO A 25 6.89 12.66 -17.69
N ARG A 26 8.21 12.51 -17.85
CA ARG A 26 8.87 11.20 -17.73
C ARG A 26 8.95 10.76 -16.28
N ALA A 27 9.41 11.64 -15.40
CA ALA A 27 9.45 11.38 -13.96
C ALA A 27 8.05 11.06 -13.41
N LEU A 28 7.05 11.83 -13.82
CA LEU A 28 5.65 11.60 -13.43
C LEU A 28 5.12 10.27 -13.96
N ALA A 29 5.39 9.92 -15.23
CA ALA A 29 4.95 8.65 -15.80
C ALA A 29 5.56 7.45 -15.08
N GLU A 30 6.86 7.50 -14.75
CA GLU A 30 7.52 6.44 -13.98
C GLU A 30 6.97 6.35 -12.55
N LEU A 31 6.70 7.49 -11.90
CA LEU A 31 6.02 7.51 -10.60
C LEU A 31 4.64 6.83 -10.67
N CYS A 32 3.82 7.20 -11.66
CA CYS A 32 2.48 6.63 -11.85
C CYS A 32 2.50 5.14 -12.20
N LYS A 33 3.58 4.62 -12.79
CA LYS A 33 3.79 3.17 -12.96
C LYS A 33 4.21 2.50 -11.67
N LEU A 34 5.09 3.11 -10.88
CA LEU A 34 5.67 2.54 -9.67
C LEU A 34 4.66 2.40 -8.53
N LEU A 35 3.81 3.40 -8.33
CA LEU A 35 2.90 3.44 -7.18
C LEU A 35 1.92 2.23 -7.13
N PRO A 36 1.29 1.80 -8.24
CA PRO A 36 0.49 0.58 -8.26
C PRO A 36 1.26 -0.68 -7.82
N PHE A 37 2.52 -0.84 -8.23
CA PHE A 37 3.32 -2.00 -7.80
C PHE A 37 3.59 -1.97 -6.29
N PHE A 38 3.87 -0.78 -5.74
CA PHE A 38 4.03 -0.64 -4.30
C PHE A 38 2.74 -0.99 -3.55
N ARG A 39 1.59 -0.43 -3.97
CA ARG A 39 0.27 -0.79 -3.41
C ARG A 39 0.05 -2.30 -3.45
N GLN A 40 0.26 -2.91 -4.62
CA GLN A 40 0.02 -4.34 -4.83
C GLN A 40 0.90 -5.22 -3.93
N SER A 41 2.13 -4.79 -3.64
CA SER A 41 3.02 -5.52 -2.70
C SER A 41 2.51 -5.54 -1.25
N LEU A 42 1.55 -4.67 -0.93
CA LEU A 42 0.88 -4.56 0.37
C LEU A 42 -0.60 -4.94 0.31
N SER A 43 -1.06 -5.52 -0.80
CA SER A 43 -2.42 -6.02 -0.95
C SER A 43 -2.57 -7.43 -0.40
N CYS A 44 -3.69 -7.70 0.26
CA CYS A 44 -4.07 -9.02 0.70
C CYS A 44 -4.39 -9.90 -0.51
N LEU A 45 -3.81 -11.10 -0.57
CA LEU A 45 -4.03 -12.03 -1.68
C LEU A 45 -5.42 -12.67 -1.68
N VAL A 46 -6.25 -12.44 -0.67
CA VAL A 46 -7.62 -12.95 -0.64
C VAL A 46 -8.61 -11.86 -1.05
N CYS A 47 -8.62 -10.72 -0.33
CA CYS A 47 -9.60 -9.66 -0.56
C CYS A 47 -9.14 -8.58 -1.56
N GLY A 48 -7.86 -8.53 -1.93
CA GLY A 48 -7.31 -7.52 -2.86
C GLY A 48 -7.16 -6.12 -2.27
N ASN A 49 -7.65 -5.90 -1.04
CA ASN A 49 -7.50 -4.63 -0.34
C ASN A 49 -6.13 -4.51 0.34
N LEU A 50 -5.77 -3.30 0.75
CA LEU A 50 -4.61 -3.05 1.59
C LEU A 50 -4.68 -3.92 2.86
N LEU A 51 -3.55 -4.49 3.27
CA LEU A 51 -3.50 -5.40 4.41
C LEU A 51 -4.02 -4.77 5.71
N GLN A 52 -4.90 -5.50 6.39
CA GLN A 52 -5.38 -5.21 7.75
C GLN A 52 -4.94 -6.33 8.68
N ASP A 53 -4.21 -5.99 9.74
CA ASP A 53 -3.54 -6.94 10.64
C ASP A 53 -2.74 -7.99 9.84
N PRO A 54 -1.67 -7.57 9.14
CA PRO A 54 -0.97 -8.41 8.19
C PRO A 54 -0.36 -9.64 8.86
N ILE A 55 -0.67 -10.80 8.30
CA ILE A 55 -0.03 -12.07 8.63
C ILE A 55 0.75 -12.60 7.43
N ALA A 56 1.87 -13.27 7.72
CA ALA A 56 2.77 -13.81 6.71
C ALA A 56 3.23 -15.21 7.13
N PRO A 57 3.58 -16.10 6.17
CA PRO A 57 4.16 -17.39 6.50
C PRO A 57 5.53 -17.21 7.15
N THR A 58 5.80 -17.96 8.23
CA THR A 58 7.07 -17.89 8.97
C THR A 58 8.25 -18.49 8.20
N ASP A 59 8.01 -19.60 7.51
CA ASP A 59 9.05 -20.47 6.94
C ASP A 59 9.05 -20.48 5.40
N SER A 60 8.87 -19.32 4.77
CA SER A 60 9.01 -19.22 3.31
C SER A 60 9.49 -17.85 2.85
N SER A 61 10.04 -17.82 1.64
CA SER A 61 10.47 -16.60 0.95
C SER A 61 9.46 -16.13 -0.11
N CYS A 62 8.27 -16.71 -0.15
CA CYS A 62 7.30 -16.48 -1.23
C CYS A 62 6.64 -15.09 -1.22
N GLN A 63 6.75 -14.35 -0.11
CA GLN A 63 6.23 -12.99 0.03
C GLN A 63 4.73 -12.82 -0.24
N HIS A 64 3.96 -13.84 0.13
CA HIS A 64 2.50 -13.83 0.06
C HIS A 64 1.88 -13.44 1.39
N TYR A 65 1.11 -12.34 1.39
CA TYR A 65 0.53 -11.76 2.59
C TYR A 65 -0.99 -11.82 2.54
N VAL A 66 -1.60 -11.98 3.71
CA VAL A 66 -3.05 -11.91 3.87
C VAL A 66 -3.41 -11.14 5.15
N CYS A 67 -4.64 -10.62 5.21
CA CYS A 67 -5.19 -10.08 6.45
C CYS A 67 -5.43 -11.21 7.44
N ARG A 68 -5.32 -10.94 8.75
CA ARG A 68 -5.71 -11.90 9.79
C ARG A 68 -7.14 -12.42 9.61
N GLY A 69 -8.08 -11.55 9.23
CA GLY A 69 -9.47 -11.93 8.94
C GLY A 69 -9.66 -12.74 7.66
N CYS A 70 -8.65 -12.83 6.79
CA CYS A 70 -8.68 -13.61 5.55
C CYS A 70 -7.95 -14.96 5.69
N LYS A 71 -7.49 -15.32 6.89
CA LYS A 71 -6.77 -16.58 7.15
C LYS A 71 -7.65 -17.78 6.76
N GLY A 72 -7.09 -18.74 6.01
CA GLY A 72 -7.80 -19.95 5.58
C GLY A 72 -8.65 -19.81 4.31
N GLN A 73 -8.87 -18.58 3.82
CA GLN A 73 -9.68 -18.33 2.63
C GLN A 73 -8.89 -18.53 1.33
N ARG A 74 -9.59 -18.60 0.19
CA ARG A 74 -8.95 -18.84 -1.11
C ARG A 74 -8.16 -17.62 -1.57
N MET A 75 -6.84 -17.78 -1.73
CA MET A 75 -5.99 -16.76 -2.35
C MET A 75 -6.24 -16.65 -3.86
N GLN A 76 -6.17 -15.42 -4.38
CA GLN A 76 -6.24 -15.06 -5.78
C GLN A 76 -4.86 -15.14 -6.45
N LEU A 77 -4.23 -16.31 -6.37
CA LEU A 77 -2.95 -16.61 -7.01
C LEU A 77 -3.18 -17.67 -8.10
N LYS A 78 -2.55 -17.47 -9.27
CA LYS A 78 -2.49 -18.50 -10.33
C LYS A 78 -1.04 -18.59 -10.85
N PRO A 79 -0.36 -19.73 -10.71
CA PRO A 79 -0.75 -20.92 -9.96
C PRO A 79 -0.77 -20.70 -8.44
N SER A 80 -1.41 -21.61 -7.70
CA SER A 80 -1.36 -21.58 -6.23
C SER A 80 0.06 -21.78 -5.71
N CYS A 81 0.44 -21.07 -4.66
CA CYS A 81 1.74 -21.24 -4.04
C CYS A 81 1.81 -22.55 -3.23
N SER A 82 2.87 -23.35 -3.43
CA SER A 82 3.11 -24.57 -2.66
C SER A 82 3.36 -24.32 -1.17
N TRP A 83 3.94 -23.16 -0.82
CA TRP A 83 4.33 -22.79 0.54
C TRP A 83 3.19 -22.22 1.40
N CYS A 84 2.10 -21.76 0.78
CA CYS A 84 1.00 -21.07 1.46
C CYS A 84 -0.20 -21.98 1.76
N LYS A 85 -0.01 -23.31 1.75
CA LYS A 85 -1.10 -24.27 1.98
C LYS A 85 -1.44 -24.43 3.47
N ASP A 86 -0.43 -24.32 4.32
CA ASP A 86 -0.57 -24.48 5.76
C ASP A 86 -0.74 -23.11 6.45
N TYR A 87 -2.00 -22.76 6.74
CA TYR A 87 -2.32 -21.51 7.42
C TYR A 87 -1.89 -21.49 8.90
N SER A 88 -1.58 -22.63 9.53
CA SER A 88 -1.13 -22.64 10.92
C SER A 88 0.18 -21.87 11.10
N ARG A 89 1.01 -21.83 10.04
CA ARG A 89 2.33 -21.17 9.99
C ARG A 89 2.27 -19.67 9.64
N PHE A 90 1.07 -19.09 9.55
CA PHE A 90 0.92 -17.66 9.35
C PHE A 90 0.87 -16.94 10.69
N GLU A 91 1.81 -16.03 10.88
CA GLU A 91 1.98 -15.20 12.07
C GLU A 91 1.93 -13.72 11.74
N GLU A 92 1.66 -12.90 12.75
CA GLU A 92 1.67 -11.44 12.64
C GLU A 92 3.04 -10.95 12.16
N ASN A 93 3.04 -9.99 11.23
CA ASN A 93 4.25 -9.35 10.76
C ASN A 93 4.23 -7.85 11.04
N ARG A 94 4.98 -7.45 12.08
CA ARG A 94 5.08 -6.04 12.49
C ARG A 94 5.70 -5.14 11.43
N GLN A 95 6.67 -5.64 10.66
CA GLN A 95 7.30 -4.87 9.58
C GLN A 95 6.31 -4.57 8.45
N LEU A 96 5.44 -5.53 8.09
CA LEU A 96 4.35 -5.27 7.15
C LEU A 96 3.36 -4.24 7.70
N SER A 97 3.02 -4.32 8.99
CA SER A 97 2.14 -3.33 9.63
C SER A 97 2.71 -1.91 9.52
N LEU A 98 4.01 -1.77 9.75
CA LEU A 98 4.73 -0.50 9.56
C LEU A 98 4.72 -0.05 8.10
N LEU A 99 5.00 -0.94 7.15
CA LEU A 99 4.99 -0.61 5.71
C LEU A 99 3.61 -0.17 5.22
N VAL A 100 2.53 -0.80 5.70
CA VAL A 100 1.16 -0.37 5.43
C VAL A 100 0.92 1.05 5.96
N HIS A 101 1.39 1.36 7.17
CA HIS A 101 1.28 2.71 7.73
C HIS A 101 2.10 3.72 6.92
N CYS A 102 3.32 3.35 6.49
CA CYS A 102 4.15 4.18 5.64
C CYS A 102 3.51 4.45 4.27
N TYR A 103 2.91 3.43 3.65
CA TYR A 103 2.15 3.58 2.41
C TYR A 103 1.01 4.59 2.57
N ARG A 104 0.22 4.46 3.64
CA ARG A 104 -0.86 5.39 3.99
C ARG A 104 -0.38 6.84 4.10
N LYS A 105 0.70 7.07 4.85
CA LYS A 105 1.29 8.40 5.01
C LYS A 105 1.87 8.94 3.70
N LEU A 106 2.42 8.09 2.84
CA LEU A 106 2.89 8.49 1.52
C LEU A 106 1.70 8.89 0.62
N CYS A 107 0.58 8.17 0.66
CA CYS A 107 -0.64 8.51 -0.07
C CYS A 107 -1.17 9.88 0.38
N LEU A 108 -1.23 10.12 1.69
CA LEU A 108 -1.61 11.41 2.28
C LEU A 108 -0.68 12.54 1.81
N TYR A 109 0.64 12.29 1.80
CA TYR A 109 1.60 13.27 1.29
C TYR A 109 1.34 13.60 -0.18
N ILE A 110 1.13 12.59 -1.03
CA ILE A 110 0.83 12.79 -2.45
C ILE A 110 -0.41 13.67 -2.63
N THR A 111 -1.51 13.37 -1.91
CA THR A 111 -2.78 14.13 -2.02
C THR A 111 -2.68 15.56 -1.50
N GLN A 112 -1.75 15.86 -0.60
CA GLN A 112 -1.50 17.20 -0.07
C GLN A 112 -0.39 17.96 -0.81
N SER A 113 0.29 17.32 -1.76
CA SER A 113 1.41 17.91 -2.51
C SER A 113 0.97 18.44 -3.88
N PRO A 114 1.81 19.23 -4.57
CA PRO A 114 1.59 19.62 -5.96
C PRO A 114 1.44 18.45 -6.94
N LEU A 115 1.78 17.21 -6.56
CA LEU A 115 1.61 16.02 -7.39
C LEU A 115 0.14 15.60 -7.51
N ALA A 116 -0.72 15.97 -6.57
CA ALA A 116 -2.12 15.52 -6.51
C ALA A 116 -2.90 15.68 -7.82
N PRO A 117 -2.96 16.86 -8.47
CA PRO A 117 -3.70 17.00 -9.73
C PRO A 117 -3.11 16.18 -10.88
N HIS A 118 -1.79 16.00 -10.91
CA HIS A 118 -1.09 15.23 -11.93
C HIS A 118 -1.38 13.73 -11.79
N VAL A 119 -1.31 13.22 -10.56
CA VAL A 119 -1.64 11.83 -10.25
C VAL A 119 -3.14 11.58 -10.49
N ALA A 120 -4.01 12.51 -10.12
CA ALA A 120 -5.46 12.42 -10.40
C ALA A 120 -5.76 12.34 -11.90
N SER A 121 -5.07 13.15 -12.72
CA SER A 121 -5.20 13.06 -14.18
C SER A 121 -4.79 11.69 -14.73
N ALA A 122 -3.73 11.09 -14.20
CA ALA A 122 -3.29 9.76 -14.60
C ALA A 122 -4.22 8.65 -14.08
N ALA A 123 -4.85 8.87 -12.92
CA ALA A 123 -5.72 7.91 -12.26
C ALA A 123 -7.04 7.68 -13.01
N SER A 124 -7.48 8.58 -13.89
CA SER A 124 -8.69 8.38 -14.72
C SER A 124 -8.68 7.06 -15.51
N ASN A 125 -7.49 6.53 -15.81
CA ASN A 125 -7.31 5.27 -16.53
C ASN A 125 -6.74 4.13 -15.65
N SER A 126 -6.60 4.33 -14.33
CA SER A 126 -5.95 3.37 -13.44
C SER A 126 -6.68 3.26 -12.09
N PRO A 127 -7.40 2.14 -11.83
CA PRO A 127 -8.09 1.94 -10.55
C PRO A 127 -7.12 1.87 -9.37
N ASP A 128 -5.89 1.41 -9.57
CA ASP A 128 -4.87 1.36 -8.52
C ASP A 128 -4.40 2.75 -8.10
N LEU A 129 -4.22 3.67 -9.06
CA LEU A 129 -3.91 5.07 -8.77
C LEU A 129 -5.09 5.77 -8.09
N GLN A 130 -6.33 5.47 -8.49
CA GLN A 130 -7.52 5.97 -7.77
C GLN A 130 -7.51 5.51 -6.32
N ALA A 131 -7.22 4.23 -6.06
CA ALA A 131 -7.16 3.70 -4.70
C ALA A 131 -6.11 4.42 -3.83
N ILE A 132 -4.96 4.81 -4.39
CA ILE A 132 -3.94 5.61 -3.70
C ILE A 132 -4.47 6.98 -3.30
N LEU A 133 -5.15 7.68 -4.22
CA LEU A 133 -5.73 8.99 -3.94
C LEU A 133 -6.83 8.90 -2.88
N SER A 134 -7.71 7.91 -2.99
CA SER A 134 -8.76 7.66 -2.01
C SER A 134 -8.21 7.37 -0.62
N GLU A 135 -7.18 6.52 -0.51
CA GLU A 135 -6.53 6.22 0.78
C GLU A 135 -5.98 7.49 1.43
N GLY A 136 -5.29 8.34 0.65
CA GLY A 136 -4.76 9.61 1.13
C GLY A 136 -5.85 10.60 1.58
N GLN A 137 -6.96 10.68 0.85
CA GLN A 137 -8.10 11.54 1.19
C GLN A 137 -8.80 11.08 2.47
N THR A 138 -9.09 9.78 2.61
CA THR A 138 -9.71 9.22 3.81
C THR A 138 -8.87 9.48 5.06
N LEU A 139 -7.54 9.42 4.95
CA LEU A 139 -6.64 9.76 6.05
C LEU A 139 -6.69 11.24 6.42
N ALA A 140 -6.75 12.14 5.41
CA ALA A 140 -6.83 13.57 5.65
C ALA A 140 -8.12 13.95 6.41
N GLU A 141 -9.25 13.34 6.06
CA GLU A 141 -10.55 13.53 6.74
C GLU A 141 -10.51 13.03 8.19
N GLY A 142 -9.82 11.92 8.45
CA GLY A 142 -9.62 11.40 9.81
C GLY A 142 -8.79 12.34 10.69
N GLU A 143 -7.77 13.00 10.12
CA GLU A 143 -6.92 13.95 10.86
C GLU A 143 -7.64 15.27 11.17
N THR A 144 -8.44 15.80 10.22
CA THR A 144 -9.24 17.02 10.46
C THR A 144 -10.36 16.77 11.46
N GLY A 145 -11.02 15.60 11.43
CA GLY A 145 -12.03 15.19 12.40
C GLY A 145 -11.50 14.94 13.82
N SER A 146 -10.21 14.65 13.97
CA SER A 146 -9.53 14.58 15.29
C SER A 146 -9.13 15.96 15.80
N ARG A 147 -8.65 16.85 14.90
CA ARG A 147 -8.29 18.24 15.24
C ARG A 147 -9.50 19.07 15.69
N GLY A 148 -10.68 18.83 15.12
CA GLY A 148 -11.93 19.50 15.54
C GLY A 148 -12.39 19.14 16.96
N ARG A 149 -11.99 17.98 17.51
CA ARG A 149 -12.36 17.58 18.88
C ARG A 149 -11.50 18.22 19.96
N PHE A 150 -10.28 18.64 19.64
CA PHE A 150 -9.39 19.30 20.58
C PHE A 150 -9.66 20.80 20.75
N LEU A 151 -10.38 21.43 19.82
CA LEU A 151 -10.79 22.84 19.90
C LEU A 151 -12.16 23.04 20.56
N SER A 152 -12.75 21.97 21.10
CA SER A 152 -14.07 21.98 21.76
C SER A 152 -14.00 21.69 23.27
N LEU A 153 -12.81 21.76 23.87
CA LEU A 153 -12.55 21.66 25.31
C LEU A 153 -11.89 22.95 25.79
#